data_AF-A0A452XXV7-F1
#
_entry.id   AF-A0A452XXV7-F1
#
_cell.length_a   1.000
_cell.length_b   1.000
_cell.length_c   1.000
_cell.angle_alpha   90.00
_cell.angle_beta   90.00
_cell.angle_gamma   90.00
#
_symmetry.space_group_name_H-M   'P 1'
#
loop_
_entity.id
_entity.type
_entity.pdbx_description
1 polymer ?
#
loop_
_entity_poly.entity_id
_entity_poly.type
_entity_poly.pdbx_seq_one_letter_code
_entity_poly.pdbx_strand_id
1 'polypeptide(L)'
;RNAGFLESLWRDIDNGRLDPSTNCETNLVIVSHGLTSRVFMMKWFKWTVEQFERLNNFENCEFRVMQLGPGGEYSLLMHHTKEELEEWGLSPEMITDQQWRASANRRSWSEECSSFIATFFDNWVDPPEEGEGDGDRQKQDDGKIKSLE
;
A
#
# COMPACT_ATOMS: atom_id res chain seq x y z
N ARG A 1 9.98 9.10 -19.45
CA ARG A 1 8.85 8.21 -19.83
C ARG A 1 8.75 6.91 -19.01
N ASN A 2 9.59 6.66 -18.00
CA ASN A 2 9.53 5.41 -17.21
C ASN A 2 8.45 5.41 -16.11
N ALA A 3 8.12 6.57 -15.52
CA ALA A 3 7.14 6.63 -14.42
C ALA A 3 5.72 6.20 -14.84
N GLY A 4 5.24 6.68 -15.99
CA GLY A 4 3.89 6.35 -16.47
C GLY A 4 3.68 4.87 -16.84
N PHE A 5 4.76 4.17 -17.22
CA PHE A 5 4.71 2.72 -17.43
C PHE A 5 4.43 1.98 -16.13
N LEU A 6 5.15 2.32 -15.06
CA LEU A 6 5.02 1.65 -13.76
C LEU A 6 3.65 1.89 -13.13
N GLU A 7 3.15 3.12 -13.18
CA GLU A 7 1.81 3.45 -12.67
C GLU A 7 0.71 2.70 -13.42
N SER A 8 0.84 2.59 -14.75
CA SER A 8 -0.11 1.81 -15.56
C SER A 8 -0.03 0.32 -15.23
N LEU A 9 1.18 -0.22 -15.09
CA LEU A 9 1.41 -1.62 -14.72
C LEU A 9 0.79 -1.96 -13.37
N TRP A 10 1.05 -1.15 -12.35
CA TRP A 10 0.48 -1.32 -11.01
C TRP A 10 -1.05 -1.36 -11.05
N ARG A 11 -1.66 -0.41 -11.77
CA ARG A 11 -3.11 -0.35 -11.93
C ARG A 11 -3.65 -1.57 -12.68
N ASP A 12 -2.96 -2.07 -13.69
CA ASP A 12 -3.41 -3.24 -14.45
C ASP A 12 -3.29 -4.53 -13.64
N ILE A 13 -2.27 -4.64 -12.77
CA ILE A 13 -2.15 -5.72 -11.77
C ILE A 13 -3.30 -5.63 -10.75
N ASP A 14 -3.54 -4.46 -10.16
CA ASP A 14 -4.53 -4.26 -9.10
C ASP A 14 -5.97 -4.47 -9.59
N ASN A 15 -6.29 -4.04 -10.82
CA ASN A 15 -7.60 -4.25 -11.42
C ASN A 15 -7.81 -5.67 -11.98
N GLY A 16 -6.86 -6.59 -11.78
CA GLY A 16 -6.94 -7.95 -12.31
C GLY A 16 -7.02 -8.03 -13.83
N ARG A 17 -6.63 -6.97 -14.55
CA ARG A 17 -6.75 -6.89 -16.02
C ARG A 17 -5.77 -7.81 -16.73
N LEU A 18 -4.77 -8.29 -16.01
CA LEU A 18 -3.77 -9.25 -16.46
C LEU A 18 -4.15 -10.70 -16.17
N ASP A 19 -5.28 -10.94 -15.50
CA ASP A 19 -5.83 -12.28 -15.29
C ASP A 19 -6.99 -12.53 -16.26
N PRO A 20 -6.73 -13.11 -17.45
CA PRO A 20 -7.76 -13.36 -18.45
C PRO A 20 -8.71 -14.51 -18.07
N SER A 21 -8.41 -15.31 -17.04
CA SER A 21 -9.29 -16.39 -16.58
C SER A 21 -9.03 -16.77 -15.14
N THR A 22 -10.09 -16.84 -14.32
CA THR A 22 -10.13 -17.06 -12.85
C THR A 22 -9.37 -18.29 -12.30
N ASN A 23 -8.65 -19.02 -13.14
CA ASN A 23 -7.97 -20.28 -12.82
C ASN A 23 -6.50 -20.33 -13.29
N CYS A 24 -5.93 -19.24 -13.82
CA CYS A 24 -4.53 -19.21 -14.23
C CYS A 24 -3.69 -18.24 -13.37
N GLU A 25 -2.53 -18.71 -12.90
CA GLU A 25 -1.54 -17.86 -12.24
C GLU A 25 -0.88 -16.95 -13.28
N THR A 26 -1.16 -15.65 -13.21
CA THR A 26 -0.52 -14.65 -14.09
C THR A 26 0.92 -14.40 -13.67
N ASN A 27 1.86 -14.70 -14.56
CA ASN A 27 3.28 -14.40 -14.38
C ASN A 27 3.70 -13.26 -15.31
N LEU A 28 4.40 -12.26 -14.77
CA LEU A 28 4.90 -11.11 -15.52
C LEU A 28 6.41 -11.19 -15.70
N VAL A 29 6.89 -11.04 -16.94
CA VAL A 29 8.33 -10.93 -17.25
C VAL A 29 8.62 -9.51 -17.74
N ILE A 30 9.52 -8.81 -17.05
CA ILE A 30 9.95 -7.46 -17.40
C ILE A 30 11.39 -7.54 -17.93
N VAL A 31 11.59 -7.21 -19.20
CA VAL A 31 12.92 -7.13 -19.82
C VAL A 31 13.32 -5.65 -19.96
N SER A 32 14.44 -5.28 -19.35
CA SER A 32 14.92 -3.89 -19.36
C SER A 32 16.43 -3.79 -19.15
N HIS A 33 16.93 -2.56 -18.99
CA HIS A 33 18.32 -2.26 -18.64
C HIS A 33 18.52 -2.31 -17.12
N GLY A 34 19.73 -2.67 -16.65
CA GLY A 34 20.03 -2.83 -15.22
C GLY A 34 19.64 -1.62 -14.36
N LEU A 35 19.89 -0.39 -14.83
CA LEU A 35 19.47 0.83 -14.12
C LEU A 35 17.95 0.94 -14.00
N THR A 36 17.22 0.66 -15.09
CA THR A 36 15.75 0.70 -15.09
C THR A 36 15.19 -0.36 -14.15
N SER A 37 15.76 -1.57 -14.13
CA SER A 37 15.35 -2.64 -13.21
C SER A 37 15.59 -2.28 -11.74
N ARG A 38 16.70 -1.58 -11.42
CA ARG A 38 16.92 -1.06 -10.06
C ARG A 38 15.91 0.01 -9.68
N VAL A 39 15.61 0.95 -10.58
CA VAL A 39 14.60 2.00 -10.34
C VAL A 39 13.21 1.38 -10.17
N PHE A 40 12.92 0.30 -10.91
CA PHE A 40 11.70 -0.47 -10.73
C PHE A 40 11.60 -1.05 -9.32
N MET A 41 12.62 -1.78 -8.86
CA MET A 41 12.63 -2.36 -7.50
C MET A 41 12.55 -1.27 -6.42
N MET A 42 13.28 -0.16 -6.58
CA MET A 42 13.21 0.98 -5.67
C MET A 42 11.78 1.50 -5.55
N LYS A 43 11.10 1.73 -6.69
CA LYS A 43 9.71 2.18 -6.68
C LYS A 43 8.75 1.13 -6.12
N TRP A 44 8.98 -0.14 -6.42
CA TRP A 44 8.11 -1.24 -5.98
C TRP A 44 8.14 -1.42 -4.46
N PHE A 45 9.34 -1.53 -3.90
CA PHE A 45 9.55 -1.73 -2.46
C PHE A 45 9.62 -0.42 -1.67
N LYS A 46 9.43 0.72 -2.35
CA LYS A 46 9.48 2.06 -1.76
C LYS A 46 10.82 2.33 -1.03
N TRP A 47 11.91 1.85 -1.61
CA TRP A 47 13.25 2.05 -1.05
C TRP A 47 13.70 3.50 -1.16
N THR A 48 14.51 3.95 -0.20
CA THR A 48 15.09 5.30 -0.21
C THR A 48 16.16 5.46 -1.28
N VAL A 49 16.58 6.69 -1.54
CA VAL A 49 17.68 6.97 -2.49
C VAL A 49 18.97 6.32 -2.01
N GLU A 50 19.26 6.40 -0.71
CA GLU A 50 20.46 5.81 -0.10
C GLU A 50 20.46 4.29 -0.18
N GLN A 51 19.29 3.65 -0.01
CA GLN A 51 19.12 2.21 -0.21
C GLN A 51 19.31 1.84 -1.68
N PHE A 52 18.76 2.63 -2.60
CA PHE A 52 18.92 2.41 -4.04
C PHE A 52 20.39 2.50 -4.47
N GLU A 53 21.14 3.50 -4.01
CA GLU A 53 22.54 3.72 -4.40
C GLU A 53 23.46 2.55 -4.03
N ARG A 54 23.13 1.83 -2.95
CA ARG A 54 23.87 0.63 -2.49
C ARG A 54 23.68 -0.59 -3.37
N LEU A 55 22.60 -0.66 -4.13
CA LEU A 55 22.29 -1.83 -4.95
C LEU A 55 23.36 -2.04 -6.03
N ASN A 56 23.76 -3.29 -6.23
CA ASN A 56 24.56 -3.68 -7.37
C ASN A 56 23.73 -3.67 -8.65
N ASN A 57 24.37 -3.32 -9.77
CA ASN A 57 23.74 -3.44 -11.08
C ASN A 57 23.53 -4.91 -11.43
N PHE A 58 22.47 -5.18 -12.18
CA PHE A 58 22.26 -6.50 -12.77
C PHE A 58 23.40 -6.81 -13.76
N GLU A 59 23.86 -8.05 -13.75
CA GLU A 59 24.70 -8.59 -14.82
C GLU A 59 23.89 -8.82 -16.10
N ASN A 60 24.59 -9.04 -17.21
CA ASN A 60 23.94 -9.33 -18.48
C ASN A 60 23.14 -10.63 -18.39
N CYS A 61 21.83 -10.54 -18.66
CA CYS A 61 20.88 -11.65 -18.55
C CYS A 61 20.63 -12.16 -17.12
N GLU A 62 21.04 -11.43 -16.08
CA GLU A 62 20.60 -11.70 -14.71
C GLU A 62 19.09 -11.42 -14.58
N PHE A 63 18.41 -12.22 -13.77
CA PHE A 63 17.01 -12.01 -13.42
C PHE A 63 16.82 -12.11 -11.90
N ARG A 64 15.82 -11.39 -11.40
CA ARG A 64 15.37 -11.49 -10.01
C ARG A 64 13.88 -11.74 -10.00
N VAL A 65 13.49 -12.79 -9.29
CA VAL A 65 12.09 -13.19 -9.13
C VAL A 65 11.50 -12.51 -7.89
N MET A 66 10.35 -11.87 -8.07
CA MET A 66 9.51 -11.38 -6.99
C MET A 66 8.26 -12.24 -6.97
N GLN A 67 7.96 -12.88 -5.84
CA GLN A 67 6.77 -13.73 -5.71
C GLN A 67 5.84 -13.19 -4.63
N LEU A 68 4.54 -13.33 -4.88
CA LEU A 68 3.49 -12.96 -3.96
C LEU A 68 3.52 -13.89 -2.73
N GLY A 69 3.80 -13.34 -1.56
CA GLY A 69 3.72 -14.05 -0.29
C GLY A 69 2.27 -14.32 0.15
N PRO A 70 2.07 -15.13 1.20
CA PRO A 70 0.75 -15.41 1.77
C PRO A 70 0.03 -14.14 2.28
N GLY A 71 0.79 -13.09 2.57
CA GLY A 71 0.30 -11.76 2.97
C GLY A 71 -0.19 -10.90 1.82
N GLY A 72 -0.12 -11.40 0.58
CA GLY A 72 -0.45 -10.64 -0.62
C GLY A 72 0.54 -9.50 -0.91
N GLU A 73 1.73 -9.56 -0.33
CA GLU A 73 2.85 -8.68 -0.63
C GLU A 73 3.90 -9.43 -1.43
N TYR A 74 4.47 -8.81 -2.47
CA TYR A 74 5.57 -9.41 -3.21
C TYR A 74 6.87 -9.34 -2.39
N SER A 75 7.67 -10.41 -2.44
CA SER A 75 8.99 -10.47 -1.80
C SER A 75 10.01 -11.18 -2.69
N LEU A 76 11.27 -10.75 -2.60
CA LEU A 76 12.42 -11.42 -3.20
C LEU A 76 12.78 -12.70 -2.43
N LEU A 77 12.58 -12.72 -1.10
CA LEU A 77 12.97 -13.87 -0.26
C LEU A 77 12.10 -15.11 -0.43
N MET A 78 11.04 -15.03 -1.23
CA MET A 78 10.25 -16.20 -1.60
C MET A 78 10.99 -17.12 -2.58
N HIS A 79 11.94 -16.58 -3.36
CA HIS A 79 12.71 -17.34 -4.35
C HIS A 79 14.23 -17.23 -4.19
N HIS A 80 14.71 -16.28 -3.41
CA HIS A 80 16.13 -16.03 -3.21
C HIS A 80 16.52 -16.15 -1.74
N THR A 81 17.79 -16.45 -1.52
CA THR A 81 18.42 -16.57 -0.20
C THR A 81 18.79 -15.21 0.35
N LYS A 82 19.00 -15.13 1.67
CA LYS A 82 19.43 -13.88 2.32
C LYS A 82 20.80 -13.45 1.82
N GLU A 83 21.69 -14.41 1.62
CA GLU A 83 23.05 -14.23 1.16
C GLU A 83 23.09 -13.59 -0.24
N GLU A 84 22.24 -14.05 -1.17
CA GLU A 84 22.10 -13.44 -2.50
C GLU A 84 21.63 -11.97 -2.41
N LEU A 85 20.68 -11.68 -1.53
CA LEU A 85 20.21 -10.31 -1.32
C LEU A 85 21.32 -9.40 -0.79
N GLU A 86 22.15 -9.89 0.13
CA GLU A 86 23.32 -9.16 0.64
C GLU A 86 24.35 -8.94 -0.48
N GLU A 87 24.62 -9.95 -1.31
CA GLU A 87 25.49 -9.84 -2.49
C GLU A 87 24.96 -8.83 -3.52
N TRP A 88 23.65 -8.64 -3.61
CA TRP A 88 23.04 -7.60 -4.45
C TRP A 88 23.07 -6.20 -3.84
N GLY A 89 23.62 -6.05 -2.64
CA GLY A 89 23.77 -4.77 -1.95
C GLY A 89 22.54 -4.33 -1.15
N LEU A 90 21.62 -5.25 -0.82
CA LEU A 90 20.51 -4.93 0.06
C LEU A 90 21.02 -4.71 1.49
N SER A 91 20.53 -3.65 2.14
CA SER A 91 20.86 -3.37 3.54
C SER A 91 20.13 -4.34 4.48
N PRO A 92 20.59 -4.49 5.74
CA PRO A 92 19.89 -5.31 6.74
C PRO A 92 18.43 -4.90 6.96
N GLU A 93 18.14 -3.59 6.86
CA GLU A 93 16.79 -3.04 6.94
C GLU A 93 15.92 -3.53 5.77
N MET A 94 16.43 -3.45 4.53
CA MET A 94 15.73 -3.93 3.34
C MET A 94 15.46 -5.43 3.42
N ILE A 95 16.42 -6.21 3.90
CA ILE A 95 16.25 -7.66 4.08
C ILE A 95 15.18 -7.96 5.13
N THR A 96 15.15 -7.20 6.23
CA THR A 96 14.10 -7.34 7.26
C THR A 96 12.70 -7.06 6.68
N ASP A 97 12.57 -6.02 5.85
CA ASP A 97 11.33 -5.75 5.10
C ASP A 97 10.95 -6.90 4.16
N GLN A 98 11.92 -7.46 3.42
CA GLN A 98 11.65 -8.63 2.56
C GLN A 98 11.20 -9.87 3.36
N GLN A 99 11.75 -10.08 4.57
CA GLN A 99 11.36 -11.17 5.45
C GLN A 99 9.93 -10.98 5.96
N TRP A 100 9.58 -9.75 6.34
CA TRP A 100 8.22 -9.42 6.73
C TRP A 100 7.24 -9.64 5.57
N ARG A 101 7.56 -9.18 4.36
CA ARG A 101 6.72 -9.39 3.17
C ARG A 101 6.52 -10.86 2.81
N ALA A 102 7.56 -11.69 3.01
CA ALA A 102 7.49 -13.13 2.74
C ALA A 102 6.67 -13.91 3.78
N SER A 103 6.67 -13.46 5.04
CA SER A 103 6.07 -14.19 6.16
C SER A 103 4.73 -13.62 6.65
N ALA A 104 4.43 -12.35 6.35
CA ALA A 104 3.21 -11.70 6.79
C ALA A 104 1.99 -12.48 6.30
N ASN A 105 1.03 -12.70 7.20
CA ASN A 105 -0.27 -13.27 6.85
C ASN A 105 -1.29 -12.14 6.87
N ARG A 106 -1.92 -11.85 5.73
CA ARG A 106 -2.86 -10.72 5.56
C ARG A 106 -4.03 -10.81 6.53
N ARG A 107 -4.40 -12.03 6.96
CA ARG A 107 -5.47 -12.26 7.94
C ARG A 107 -5.14 -11.68 9.32
N SER A 108 -3.90 -11.83 9.79
CA SER A 108 -3.47 -11.30 11.09
C SER A 108 -3.49 -9.78 11.12
N TRP A 109 -3.10 -9.11 10.02
CA TRP A 109 -3.15 -7.65 9.92
C TRP A 109 -4.58 -7.10 9.87
N SER A 110 -5.53 -7.82 9.23
CA SER A 110 -6.94 -7.40 9.25
C SER A 110 -7.52 -7.47 10.67
N GLU A 111 -7.20 -8.51 11.45
CA GLU A 111 -7.67 -8.66 12.82
C GLU A 111 -7.04 -7.62 13.77
N GLU A 112 -5.74 -7.35 13.60
CA GLU A 112 -4.99 -6.38 14.41
C GLU A 112 -5.39 -4.92 14.05
N CYS A 113 -5.54 -4.59 12.77
CA CYS A 113 -6.07 -3.29 12.34
C CYS A 113 -7.54 -3.10 12.68
N SER A 114 -8.39 -4.14 12.66
CA SER A 114 -9.77 -4.02 13.16
C SER A 114 -9.79 -3.66 14.64
N SER A 115 -8.91 -4.26 15.46
CA SER A 115 -8.80 -3.91 16.88
C SER A 115 -8.23 -2.50 17.11
N PHE A 116 -7.22 -2.12 16.33
CA PHE A 116 -6.57 -0.81 16.40
C PHE A 116 -7.52 0.31 15.97
N ILE A 117 -8.22 0.13 14.84
CA ILE A 117 -9.22 1.09 14.34
C ILE A 117 -10.39 1.19 15.32
N ALA A 118 -10.89 0.08 15.86
CA ALA A 118 -11.96 0.13 16.87
C ALA A 118 -11.53 0.94 18.11
N THR A 119 -10.31 0.71 18.63
CA THR A 119 -9.78 1.47 19.78
C THR A 119 -9.51 2.94 19.44
N PHE A 120 -9.11 3.24 18.20
CA PHE A 120 -8.82 4.59 17.74
C PHE A 120 -10.08 5.47 17.65
N PHE A 121 -11.21 4.90 17.21
CA PHE A 121 -12.47 5.63 17.08
C PHE A 121 -13.30 5.67 18.37
N ASP A 122 -13.13 4.75 19.32
CA ASP A 122 -13.81 4.79 20.63
C ASP A 122 -13.35 5.97 21.52
N ASN A 123 -12.14 6.51 21.28
CA ASN A 123 -11.61 7.64 22.03
C ASN A 123 -12.03 9.01 21.49
N TRP A 124 -12.81 9.06 20.41
CA TRP A 124 -13.47 10.30 19.99
C TRP A 124 -14.74 10.50 20.81
N VAL A 125 -14.57 11.04 22.02
CA VAL A 125 -15.68 11.68 22.74
C VAL A 125 -15.97 12.98 22.00
N ASP A 126 -17.16 13.09 21.41
CA ASP A 126 -17.63 14.33 20.80
C ASP A 126 -17.46 15.49 21.80
N PRO A 127 -16.89 16.63 21.37
CA PRO A 127 -16.79 17.79 22.25
C PRO A 127 -18.20 18.23 22.69
N PRO A 128 -18.40 18.58 23.97
CA PRO A 128 -19.72 18.97 24.47
C PRO A 128 -20.22 20.22 23.72
N GLU A 129 -21.46 20.18 23.25
CA GLU A 129 -22.13 21.34 22.63
C GLU A 129 -22.11 22.53 23.59
N GLU A 130 -21.44 23.61 23.18
CA GLU A 130 -21.46 24.88 23.90
C GLU A 130 -22.85 25.49 23.80
N GLY A 131 -23.56 25.54 24.93
CA GLY A 131 -24.87 26.14 25.05
C GLY A 131 -24.82 27.67 24.97
N GLU A 132 -25.52 28.24 23.99
CA GLU A 132 -25.83 29.67 23.93
C GLU A 132 -26.98 30.01 24.91
N GLY A 133 -26.69 30.88 25.88
CA GLY A 133 -27.68 31.74 26.59
C GLY A 133 -27.13 33.17 26.53
N ASP A 134 -27.86 34.27 26.48
CA ASP A 134 -29.21 34.68 26.94
C ASP A 134 -29.44 36.03 26.20
N GLY A 135 -30.57 36.39 25.60
CA GLY A 135 -31.81 36.80 26.25
C GLY A 135 -32.41 38.05 25.56
N ASP A 136 -33.74 38.08 25.51
CA ASP A 136 -34.63 39.24 25.73
C ASP A 136 -35.57 39.76 24.59
N ARG A 137 -36.88 39.67 24.90
CA ARG A 137 -38.09 40.45 24.47
C ARG A 137 -38.36 40.67 22.96
N GLN A 138 -39.52 40.31 22.40
CA GLN A 138 -40.87 40.82 22.73
C GLN A 138 -41.99 40.03 21.99
N LYS A 139 -43.19 39.95 22.60
CA LYS A 139 -44.44 39.34 22.09
C LYS A 139 -45.08 40.10 20.91
N GLN A 140 -45.68 39.35 19.98
CA GLN A 140 -47.01 39.54 19.33
C GLN A 140 -47.22 38.37 18.32
N ASP A 141 -48.21 37.47 18.47
CA ASP A 141 -49.57 37.52 17.85
C ASP A 141 -49.50 38.02 16.38
N ASP A 142 -49.97 37.35 15.32
CA ASP A 142 -51.10 36.45 15.07
C ASP A 142 -50.93 35.76 13.70
N GLY A 143 -51.61 34.64 13.45
CA GLY A 143 -52.17 34.38 12.11
C GLY A 143 -51.65 33.18 11.30
N LYS A 144 -52.37 32.06 11.41
CA LYS A 144 -52.99 31.27 10.30
C LYS A 144 -52.43 31.57 8.88
N ILE A 145 -51.99 30.58 8.09
CA ILE A 145 -52.82 29.78 7.17
C ILE A 145 -51.99 28.65 6.51
N LYS A 146 -52.54 27.43 6.64
CA LYS A 146 -52.63 26.23 5.76
C LYS A 146 -51.67 26.00 4.58
N SER A 147 -51.21 24.74 4.54
CA SER A 147 -51.01 23.85 3.36
C SER A 147 -51.81 24.20 2.11
N LEU A 148 -51.21 23.95 0.96
CA LEU A 148 -51.74 23.21 -0.21
C LEU A 148 -50.52 22.81 -1.08
N GLU A 149 -50.29 21.51 -1.24
CA GLU A 149 -50.34 20.76 -2.53
C GLU A 149 -49.21 21.11 -3.52
#